data_AF-A0AAW7XDQ8-F1
#
_entry.id   AF-A0AAW7XDQ8-F1
#
_cell.length_a   1.000
_cell.length_b   1.000
_cell.length_c   1.000
_cell.angle_alpha   90.00
_cell.angle_beta   90.00
_cell.angle_gamma   90.00
#
_symmetry.space_group_name_H-M   'P 1'
#
loop_
_entity.id
_entity.type
_entity.pdbx_description
1 polymer ?
#
loop_
_entity_poly.entity_id
_entity_poly.type
_entity_poly.pdbx_seq_one_letter_code
_entity_poly.pdbx_strand_id
1 'polypeptide(L)'
;MTLENIQESVDFLQSKGIKTPQIGIILGTGLGQLVKEISITHEIEYTDIPNFVSATLESHAGKLIFGTLAGKDVVVMNGRFHVYEG
;
A
#
# COMPACT_ATOMS: atom_id res chain seq x y z
N MET A 1 -16.64 -1.25 5.65
CA MET A 1 -15.44 -1.26 6.52
C MET A 1 -15.79 -0.56 7.82
N THR A 2 -15.54 -1.17 8.97
CA THR A 2 -15.75 -0.55 10.30
C THR A 2 -14.42 0.05 10.81
N LEU A 3 -14.46 0.80 11.92
CA LEU A 3 -13.23 1.26 12.59
C LEU A 3 -12.38 0.08 13.09
N GLU A 4 -13.03 -0.99 13.56
CA GLU A 4 -12.35 -2.23 13.98
C GLU A 4 -11.59 -2.86 12.82
N ASN A 5 -12.21 -3.00 11.65
CA ASN A 5 -11.53 -3.51 10.45
C ASN A 5 -10.31 -2.66 10.03
N ILE A 6 -10.40 -1.33 10.19
CA ILE A 6 -9.27 -0.43 9.92
C ILE A 6 -8.15 -0.69 10.94
N GLN A 7 -8.49 -0.82 12.22
CA GLN A 7 -7.51 -1.06 13.27
C GLN A 7 -6.78 -2.40 13.07
N GLU A 8 -7.50 -3.47 12.71
CA GLU A 8 -6.90 -4.77 12.37
C GLU A 8 -5.90 -4.66 11.21
N SER A 9 -6.22 -3.87 10.18
CA SER A 9 -5.31 -3.61 9.06
C SER A 9 -4.06 -2.87 9.54
N VAL A 10 -4.23 -1.83 10.37
CA VAL A 10 -3.12 -1.04 10.93
C VAL A 10 -2.23 -1.90 11.81
N ASP A 11 -2.81 -2.69 12.71
CA ASP A 11 -2.07 -3.56 13.63
C ASP A 11 -1.27 -4.61 12.87
N PHE A 12 -1.86 -5.19 11.81
CA PHE A 12 -1.16 -6.08 10.91
C PHE A 12 0.06 -5.39 10.28
N LEU A 13 -0.11 -4.21 9.67
CA LEU A 13 0.99 -3.47 9.04
C LEU A 13 2.09 -3.09 10.04
N GLN A 14 1.71 -2.67 11.25
CA GLN A 14 2.66 -2.37 12.32
C GLN A 14 3.43 -3.60 12.78
N SER A 15 2.77 -4.77 12.85
CA SER A 15 3.41 -6.05 13.18
C SER A 15 4.43 -6.47 12.11
N LYS A 16 4.23 -6.07 10.86
CA LYS A 16 5.14 -6.29 9.74
C LYS A 16 6.31 -5.31 9.70
N GLY A 17 6.35 -4.31 10.59
CA GLY A 17 7.45 -3.35 10.68
C GLY A 17 7.18 -2.00 10.02
N ILE A 18 5.98 -1.76 9.46
CA ILE A 18 5.59 -0.45 8.93
C ILE A 18 5.23 0.45 10.11
N LYS A 19 6.11 1.39 10.44
CA LYS A 19 5.94 2.29 11.58
C LYS A 19 6.07 3.74 11.14
N THR A 20 5.09 4.56 11.56
CA THR A 20 5.10 6.02 11.46
C THR A 20 5.49 6.59 10.08
N PRO A 21 4.84 6.18 8.97
CA PRO A 21 5.03 6.87 7.70
C PRO A 21 4.64 8.34 7.84
N GLN A 22 5.47 9.24 7.28
CA GLN A 22 5.21 10.67 7.31
C GLN A 22 4.32 11.11 6.14
N ILE A 23 4.40 10.37 5.03
CA ILE A 23 3.76 10.70 3.76
C ILE A 23 3.10 9.45 3.19
N GLY A 24 1.84 9.57 2.78
CA GLY A 24 1.13 8.58 1.97
C GLY A 24 1.10 8.98 0.50
N ILE A 25 1.36 8.04 -0.41
CA ILE A 25 1.36 8.26 -1.87
C ILE A 25 0.48 7.18 -2.52
N ILE A 26 -0.39 7.57 -3.45
CA ILE A 26 -1.19 6.63 -4.25
C ILE A 26 -0.79 6.79 -5.72
N LEU A 27 -0.32 5.70 -6.34
CA LEU A 27 0.19 5.75 -7.71
C LEU A 27 -0.93 5.66 -8.76
N GLY A 28 -0.88 6.64 -9.67
CA GLY A 28 -1.62 6.72 -10.91
C GLY A 28 -1.21 5.64 -11.93
N THR A 29 -2.03 5.44 -12.96
CA THR A 29 -1.67 4.60 -14.11
C THR A 29 -0.43 5.20 -14.78
N GLY A 30 0.58 4.37 -15.06
CA GLY A 30 1.86 4.80 -15.64
C GLY A 30 2.85 5.42 -14.65
N LEU A 31 2.48 5.63 -13.38
CA LEU A 31 3.36 6.25 -12.36
C LEU A 31 4.17 5.23 -11.54
N GLY A 32 4.10 3.93 -11.88
CA GLY A 32 4.80 2.86 -11.17
C GLY A 32 6.33 2.99 -11.17
N GLN A 33 6.91 3.79 -12.06
CA GLN A 33 8.36 4.02 -12.10
C GLN A 33 8.87 4.71 -10.83
N LEU A 34 8.03 5.46 -10.10
CA LEU A 34 8.43 6.09 -8.83
C LEU A 34 8.95 5.07 -7.82
N VAL A 35 8.46 3.84 -7.86
CA VAL A 35 8.88 2.76 -6.95
C VAL A 35 10.39 2.51 -7.02
N LYS A 36 11.01 2.72 -8.19
CA LYS A 36 12.47 2.53 -8.36
C LYS A 36 13.32 3.55 -7.62
N GLU A 37 12.73 4.70 -7.26
CA GLU A 37 13.40 5.78 -6.53
C GLU A 37 13.25 5.63 -5.00
N ILE A 38 12.47 4.64 -4.56
CA ILE A 38 12.24 4.37 -3.14
C ILE A 38 13.30 3.40 -2.64
N SER A 39 13.95 3.75 -1.53
CA SER A 39 14.73 2.78 -0.77
C SER A 39 13.75 1.91 0.04
N ILE A 40 13.32 0.80 -0.56
CA ILE A 40 12.26 -0.05 -0.03
C ILE A 40 12.77 -0.84 1.18
N THR A 41 11.97 -0.84 2.25
CA THR A 41 12.21 -1.64 3.46
C THR A 41 11.21 -2.79 3.60
N HIS A 42 9.96 -2.57 3.18
CA HIS A 42 8.90 -3.57 3.24
C HIS A 42 8.02 -3.45 2.00
N GLU A 43 7.57 -4.60 1.49
CA GLU A 43 6.53 -4.72 0.48
C GLU A 43 5.49 -5.72 0.99
N ILE A 44 4.22 -5.34 0.92
CA ILE A 44 3.11 -6.15 1.42
C ILE A 44 2.05 -6.19 0.32
N GLU A 45 1.70 -7.39 -0.14
CA GLU A 45 0.62 -7.57 -1.11
C GLU A 45 -0.71 -7.13 -0.48
N TYR A 46 -1.58 -6.47 -1.24
CA TYR A 46 -2.89 -6.07 -0.71
C TYR A 46 -3.72 -7.25 -0.21
N THR A 47 -3.56 -8.42 -0.82
CA THR A 47 -4.24 -9.66 -0.43
C THR A 47 -3.82 -10.18 0.96
N ASP A 48 -2.66 -9.76 1.45
CA ASP A 48 -2.16 -10.17 2.76
C ASP A 48 -2.66 -9.26 3.89
N ILE A 49 -3.17 -8.07 3.55
CA ILE A 49 -3.63 -7.08 4.51
C ILE A 49 -5.09 -7.40 4.89
N PRO A 50 -5.39 -7.68 6.17
CA PRO A 50 -6.77 -7.93 6.62
C PRO A 50 -7.70 -6.79 6.20
N ASN A 51 -8.93 -7.11 5.80
CA ASN A 51 -9.96 -6.13 5.41
C ASN A 51 -9.61 -5.21 4.23
N PHE A 52 -8.47 -5.40 3.59
CA PHE A 52 -8.08 -4.67 2.39
C PHE A 52 -8.75 -5.31 1.17
N VAL A 53 -9.23 -4.48 0.24
CA VAL A 53 -10.05 -4.95 -0.87
C VAL A 53 -9.18 -5.82 -1.81
N SER A 54 -9.67 -7.01 -2.15
CA SER A 54 -9.00 -7.85 -3.15
C SER A 54 -9.38 -7.36 -4.55
N ALA A 55 -8.40 -7.11 -5.41
CA ALA A 55 -8.66 -6.70 -6.79
C ALA A 55 -9.31 -7.87 -7.54
N THR A 56 -10.54 -7.67 -8.05
CA THR A 56 -11.38 -8.72 -8.63
C THR A 56 -11.09 -9.06 -10.08
N LEU A 57 -10.13 -8.38 -10.73
CA LEU A 57 -9.75 -8.62 -12.13
C LEU A 57 -8.23 -8.59 -12.31
N GLU A 58 -7.74 -9.56 -13.09
CA GLU A 58 -6.37 -10.03 -13.33
C GLU A 58 -5.28 -9.01 -13.70
N SER A 59 -5.46 -7.70 -13.55
CA SER A 59 -4.47 -6.73 -14.07
C SER A 59 -3.49 -6.12 -13.07
N HIS A 60 -3.77 -6.01 -11.77
CA HIS A 60 -2.76 -5.47 -10.82
C HIS A 60 -2.97 -5.98 -9.38
N ALA A 61 -2.24 -7.03 -8.99
CA ALA A 61 -1.97 -7.29 -7.57
C ALA A 61 -1.18 -6.08 -7.05
N GLY A 62 -1.89 -5.13 -6.44
CA GLY A 62 -1.28 -3.94 -5.89
C GLY A 62 -0.55 -4.28 -4.61
N LYS A 63 0.51 -3.51 -4.33
CA LYS A 63 1.31 -3.66 -3.12
C LYS A 63 1.36 -2.36 -2.33
N LEU A 64 1.42 -2.50 -1.02
CA LEU A 64 1.75 -1.43 -0.11
C LEU A 64 3.26 -1.48 0.12
N ILE A 65 3.94 -0.40 -0.26
CA ILE A 65 5.40 -0.29 -0.17
C ILE A 65 5.72 0.68 0.96
N PHE A 66 6.63 0.30 1.84
CA PHE A 66 7.16 1.18 2.86
C PHE A 66 8.67 1.33 2.68
N GLY A 67 9.16 2.56 2.75
CA GLY A 67 10.56 2.87 2.55
C GLY A 67 10.83 4.36 2.65
N THR A 68 11.99 4.77 2.15
CA THR A 68 12.42 6.17 2.19
C THR A 68 12.51 6.74 0.77
N LEU A 69 11.91 7.91 0.55
CA LEU A 69 12.01 8.69 -0.68
C LEU A 69 12.49 10.10 -0.35
N ALA A 70 13.60 10.54 -0.96
CA ALA A 70 14.22 11.84 -0.68
C ALA A 70 14.42 12.13 0.83
N GLY A 71 14.81 11.12 1.60
CA GLY A 71 15.04 11.21 3.04
C GLY A 71 13.77 11.29 3.92
N LYS A 72 12.59 10.98 3.36
CA LYS A 72 11.32 10.92 4.08
C LYS A 72 10.75 9.51 4.09
N ASP A 73 10.20 9.09 5.22
CA ASP A 73 9.52 7.80 5.32
C ASP A 73 8.16 7.88 4.65
N VAL A 74 7.97 7.06 3.63
CA VAL A 74 6.79 7.03 2.78
C VAL A 74 6.12 5.68 2.83
N VAL A 75 4.78 5.70 2.80
CA VAL A 75 3.97 4.54 2.44
C VAL A 75 3.35 4.79 1.06
N VAL A 76 3.51 3.84 0.15
CA VAL A 76 3.10 3.98 -1.25
C VAL A 76 2.16 2.85 -1.64
N MET A 77 0.97 3.22 -2.10
CA MET A 77 0.05 2.32 -2.78
C MET A 77 0.46 2.22 -4.25
N ASN A 78 1.15 1.14 -4.62
CA ASN A 78 1.47 0.84 -6.01
C ASN A 78 0.32 0.08 -6.66
N GLY A 79 -0.64 0.84 -7.16
CA GLY A 79 -1.96 0.37 -7.57
C GLY A 79 -3.05 1.10 -6.80
N ARG A 80 -4.26 1.15 -7.36
CA ARG A 80 -5.44 1.72 -6.70
C ARG A 80 -6.68 1.01 -7.22
N PHE A 81 -7.74 1.06 -6.41
CA PHE A 81 -9.02 0.51 -6.77
C PHE A 81 -9.87 1.56 -7.46
N HIS A 82 -10.58 1.16 -8.51
CA HIS A 82 -11.53 2.02 -9.20
C HIS A 82 -12.95 1.48 -9.01
N VAL A 83 -13.90 2.39 -8.80
CA VAL A 83 -15.32 2.06 -8.64
C VAL A 83 -15.91 1.37 -9.87
N TYR A 84 -15.30 1.52 -11.06
CA TYR A 84 -15.76 0.84 -12.27
C TYR A 84 -15.24 -0.60 -12.41
N GLU A 85 -14.41 -1.08 -11.49
CA GLU A 85 -13.83 -2.44 -11.51
C GLU A 85 -14.70 -3.48 -10.77
N GLY A 86 -15.80 -3.05 -10.12
CA GLY A 86 -16.76 -3.89 -9.40
C GLY A 86 -17.27 -3.24 -8.13
#